data_AF-A0A371QIR3-F1
#
_entry.id   AF-A0A371QIR3-F1
#
_cell.length_a   1.000
_cell.length_b   1.000
_cell.length_c   1.000
_cell.angle_alpha   90.00
_cell.angle_beta   90.00
_cell.angle_gamma   90.00
#
_symmetry.space_group_name_H-M   'P 1'
#
loop_
_entity.id
_entity.type
_entity.pdbx_description
1 polymer ?
#
loop_
_entity_poly.entity_id
_entity_poly.type
_entity_poly.pdbx_seq_one_letter_code
_entity_poly.pdbx_strand_id
1 'polypeptide(L)'
;MKRKLFFWIDKLKIKRSERIMLSVCMISALILSGALLFIDFSHAPDEYDYSELEELFRERSKQQKQEHDMIMARYGGEPALTDTMEPEENVVQENVKSYEIPEPEVTVADTTRINVNTANSEELQQLPGIGPAYASRIVEWRQENGKFQTVEQLLEIRGIGPARLENIRHLVEL
;
A
#
# COMPACT_ATOMS: atom_id res chain seq x y z
N MET A 1 -56.27 26.92 16.95
CA MET A 1 -56.37 27.20 15.50
C MET A 1 -55.54 26.17 14.75
N LYS A 2 -56.16 25.23 14.01
CA LYS A 2 -55.43 24.21 13.25
C LYS A 2 -54.91 24.85 11.96
N ARG A 3 -53.61 25.14 11.89
CA ARG A 3 -52.97 25.68 10.68
C ARG A 3 -53.02 24.58 9.61
N LYS A 4 -53.89 24.76 8.60
CA LYS A 4 -54.02 23.83 7.48
C LYS A 4 -52.86 24.04 6.51
N LEU A 5 -51.69 23.48 6.82
CA LEU A 5 -50.52 23.53 5.94
C LEU A 5 -50.74 22.84 4.57
N PHE A 6 -51.81 22.07 4.40
CA PHE A 6 -52.09 21.26 3.21
C PHE A 6 -53.38 21.67 2.47
N PHE A 7 -53.71 22.97 2.44
CA PHE A 7 -54.94 23.48 1.80
C PHE A 7 -55.00 23.19 0.27
N TRP A 8 -53.86 23.13 -0.42
CA TRP A 8 -53.81 22.89 -1.87
C TRP A 8 -54.22 21.45 -2.27
N ILE A 9 -53.92 20.46 -1.42
CA ILE A 9 -54.22 19.04 -1.69
C ILE A 9 -55.74 18.77 -1.64
N ASP A 10 -56.51 19.58 -0.92
CA ASP A 10 -57.97 19.46 -0.86
C ASP A 10 -58.65 19.82 -2.20
N LYS A 11 -57.95 20.56 -3.07
CA LYS A 11 -58.43 20.93 -4.41
C LYS A 11 -58.29 19.81 -5.43
N LEU A 12 -57.54 18.76 -5.11
CA LEU A 12 -57.39 17.57 -5.94
C LEU A 12 -58.51 16.58 -5.58
N LYS A 13 -59.27 16.09 -6.57
CA LYS A 13 -60.36 15.10 -6.40
C LYS A 13 -59.82 13.68 -6.06
N ILE A 14 -58.98 13.60 -5.03
CA ILE A 14 -58.19 12.45 -4.61
C ILE A 14 -58.92 11.75 -3.45
N LYS A 15 -58.92 10.41 -3.43
CA LYS A 15 -59.60 9.63 -2.39
C LYS A 15 -58.94 9.84 -1.02
N ARG A 16 -59.70 9.63 0.07
CA ARG A 16 -59.22 9.85 1.45
C ARG A 16 -57.93 9.08 1.76
N SER A 17 -57.76 7.87 1.22
CA SER A 17 -56.57 7.03 1.36
C SER A 17 -55.33 7.58 0.66
N GLU A 18 -55.48 8.09 -0.56
CA GLU A 18 -54.38 8.66 -1.36
C GLU A 18 -53.85 9.97 -0.73
N ARG A 19 -54.74 10.78 -0.15
CA ARG A 19 -54.36 12.00 0.58
C ARG A 19 -53.46 11.70 1.78
N ILE A 20 -53.79 10.64 2.52
CA ILE A 20 -52.97 10.19 3.66
C ILE A 20 -51.61 9.70 3.14
N MET A 21 -51.59 8.92 2.06
CA MET A 21 -50.36 8.39 1.47
C MET A 21 -49.41 9.50 1.00
N LEU A 22 -49.94 10.52 0.30
CA LEU A 22 -49.15 11.67 -0.15
C LEU A 22 -48.64 12.52 1.01
N SER A 23 -49.44 12.68 2.07
CA SER A 23 -49.04 13.44 3.25
C SER A 23 -47.93 12.73 4.01
N VAL A 24 -48.04 11.41 4.19
CA VAL A 24 -46.99 10.58 4.79
C VAL A 24 -45.71 10.59 3.94
N CYS A 25 -45.84 10.48 2.62
CA CYS A 25 -44.70 10.53 1.70
C CYS A 25 -43.96 11.87 1.77
N MET A 26 -44.68 13.00 1.72
CA MET A 26 -44.09 14.34 1.82
C MET A 26 -43.40 14.58 3.18
N ILE A 27 -44.01 14.11 4.27
CA ILE A 27 -43.41 14.20 5.61
C ILE A 27 -42.15 13.33 5.67
N SER A 28 -42.20 12.10 5.13
CA SER A 28 -41.02 11.23 5.09
C SER A 28 -39.90 11.82 4.24
N ALA A 29 -40.21 12.45 3.10
CA ALA A 29 -39.23 13.10 2.25
C ALA A 29 -38.61 14.33 2.92
N LEU A 30 -39.37 15.09 3.70
CA LEU A 30 -38.85 16.21 4.49
C LEU A 30 -37.95 15.74 5.63
N ILE A 31 -38.32 14.65 6.32
CA ILE A 31 -37.48 14.05 7.38
C ILE A 31 -36.19 13.50 6.77
N LEU A 32 -36.28 12.76 5.66
CA LEU A 32 -35.11 12.25 4.93
C LEU A 32 -34.23 13.39 4.42
N SER A 33 -34.81 14.42 3.82
CA SER A 33 -34.07 15.60 3.34
C SER A 33 -33.40 16.36 4.47
N GLY A 34 -34.06 16.50 5.63
CA GLY A 34 -33.47 17.11 6.82
C GLY A 34 -32.37 16.25 7.46
N ALA A 35 -32.55 14.92 7.47
CA ALA A 35 -31.54 13.98 7.92
C ALA A 35 -30.31 13.99 7.00
N LEU A 36 -30.50 14.09 5.68
CA LEU A 36 -29.41 14.24 4.72
C LEU A 36 -28.63 15.56 4.91
N LEU A 37 -29.28 16.63 5.36
CA LEU A 37 -28.59 17.88 5.74
C LEU A 37 -27.82 17.76 7.07
N PHE A 38 -28.19 16.83 7.95
CA PHE A 38 -27.48 16.53 9.20
C PHE A 38 -26.30 15.56 9.01
N ILE A 39 -26.27 14.84 7.89
CA ILE A 39 -25.09 14.07 7.48
C ILE A 39 -24.07 15.08 6.97
N ASP A 40 -23.34 15.66 7.91
CA ASP A 40 -22.25 16.55 7.64
C ASP A 40 -21.10 15.72 7.04
N PHE A 41 -21.03 15.65 5.71
CA PHE A 41 -19.85 15.17 4.97
C PHE A 41 -18.76 16.25 5.00
N SER A 42 -18.53 16.86 6.17
CA SER A 42 -17.43 17.79 6.43
C SER A 42 -16.36 17.12 7.28
N HIS A 43 -16.09 15.85 7.00
CA HIS A 43 -14.74 15.33 7.16
C HIS A 43 -14.12 15.39 5.77
N ALA A 44 -13.45 16.50 5.49
CA ALA A 44 -12.27 16.38 4.65
C ALA A 44 -11.42 15.28 5.30
N PRO A 45 -10.88 14.31 4.56
CA PRO A 45 -9.93 13.38 5.14
C PRO A 45 -8.73 14.21 5.59
N ASP A 46 -8.75 14.57 6.86
CA ASP A 46 -7.68 15.30 7.51
C ASP A 46 -6.41 14.48 7.31
N GLU A 47 -5.40 15.17 6.77
CA GLU A 47 -3.99 14.83 6.77
C GLU A 47 -3.65 13.64 7.68
N TYR A 48 -3.34 12.49 7.05
CA TYR A 48 -3.05 11.21 7.69
C TYR A 48 -2.46 11.36 9.10
N ASP A 49 -3.27 11.09 10.13
CA ASP A 49 -2.83 11.16 11.53
C ASP A 49 -1.87 9.99 11.83
N TYR A 50 -0.58 10.22 11.62
CA TYR A 50 0.49 9.23 11.85
C TYR A 50 0.90 9.11 13.33
N SER A 51 0.21 9.79 14.27
CA SER A 51 0.60 9.80 15.68
C SER A 51 0.53 8.41 16.33
N GLU A 52 -0.51 7.64 16.00
CA GLU A 52 -0.70 6.27 16.50
C GLU A 52 0.38 5.31 15.95
N LEU A 53 0.72 5.44 14.66
CA LEU A 53 1.76 4.63 14.04
C LEU A 53 3.13 4.92 14.66
N GLU A 54 3.43 6.18 14.90
CA GLU A 54 4.67 6.61 15.54
C GLU A 54 4.81 6.05 16.97
N GLU A 55 3.70 5.96 17.71
CA GLU A 55 3.69 5.33 19.03
C GLU A 55 3.94 3.81 18.95
N LEU A 56 3.28 3.11 18.02
CA LEU A 56 3.52 1.69 17.75
C LEU A 56 4.97 1.41 17.35
N PHE A 57 5.56 2.24 16.49
CA PHE A 57 6.97 2.13 16.10
C PHE A 57 7.90 2.34 17.28
N ARG A 58 7.60 3.29 18.18
CA ARG A 58 8.37 3.52 19.40
C ARG A 58 8.27 2.35 20.38
N GLU A 59 7.08 1.82 20.60
CA GLU A 59 6.89 0.64 21.47
C GLU A 59 7.63 -0.58 20.92
N ARG A 60 7.51 -0.85 19.62
CA ARG A 60 8.14 -2.00 18.99
C ARG A 60 9.67 -1.89 18.98
N SER A 61 10.21 -0.69 18.74
CA SER A 61 11.65 -0.43 18.82
C SER A 61 12.20 -0.66 20.23
N LYS A 62 11.45 -0.25 21.27
CA LYS A 62 11.83 -0.53 22.67
C LYS A 62 11.83 -2.02 22.97
N GLN A 63 10.80 -2.75 22.51
CA GLN A 63 10.70 -4.19 22.68
C GLN A 63 11.84 -4.93 21.99
N GLN A 64 12.17 -4.56 20.74
CA GLN A 64 13.28 -5.16 20.01
C GLN A 64 14.61 -4.91 20.69
N LYS A 65 14.85 -3.70 21.19
CA LYS A 65 16.08 -3.40 21.94
C LYS A 65 16.17 -4.21 23.22
N GLN A 66 15.08 -4.31 23.98
CA GLN A 66 15.02 -5.14 25.19
C GLN A 66 15.25 -6.61 24.87
N GLU A 67 14.61 -7.14 23.83
CA GLU A 67 14.78 -8.52 23.39
C GLU A 67 16.23 -8.77 22.96
N HIS A 68 16.82 -7.86 22.18
CA HIS A 68 18.21 -7.91 21.78
C HIS A 68 19.14 -7.90 23.00
N ASP A 69 18.96 -6.97 23.93
CA ASP A 69 19.74 -6.88 25.17
C ASP A 69 19.60 -8.16 26.01
N MET A 70 18.40 -8.75 26.09
CA MET A 70 18.15 -10.01 26.79
C MET A 70 18.82 -11.21 26.11
N ILE A 71 18.78 -11.27 24.77
CA ILE A 71 19.49 -12.27 23.98
C ILE A 71 21.00 -12.11 24.22
N MET A 72 21.53 -10.89 24.15
CA MET A 72 22.96 -10.62 24.36
C MET A 72 23.42 -10.94 25.78
N ALA A 73 22.58 -10.66 26.79
CA ALA A 73 22.85 -11.03 28.18
C ALA A 73 22.91 -12.55 28.38
N ARG A 74 22.12 -13.33 27.62
CA ARG A 74 22.19 -14.80 27.62
C ARG A 74 23.52 -15.32 27.02
N TYR A 75 24.13 -14.58 26.10
CA TYR A 75 25.34 -14.99 25.38
C TYR A 75 26.65 -14.34 25.90
N GLY A 76 26.63 -13.62 27.02
CA GLY A 76 27.86 -13.19 27.72
C GLY A 76 28.50 -11.87 27.30
N GLY A 77 27.80 -11.00 26.56
CA GLY A 77 28.33 -9.70 26.12
C GLY A 77 29.12 -9.74 24.80
N GLU A 78 29.11 -8.62 24.08
CA GLU A 78 29.22 -8.45 22.62
C GLU A 78 30.36 -9.13 21.84
N PRO A 79 30.11 -9.69 20.65
CA PRO A 79 30.91 -9.37 19.47
C PRO A 79 30.50 -7.98 18.97
N ALA A 80 31.43 -7.03 19.06
CA ALA A 80 31.27 -5.67 18.57
C ALA A 80 30.97 -5.67 17.06
N LEU A 81 29.71 -5.47 16.69
CA LEU A 81 29.30 -4.93 15.40
C LEU A 81 28.29 -3.82 15.70
N THR A 82 28.80 -2.71 16.23
CA THR A 82 28.11 -1.45 16.36
C THR A 82 27.79 -0.91 14.95
N ASP A 83 26.61 -1.22 14.44
CA ASP A 83 25.92 -0.39 13.44
C ASP A 83 25.16 0.72 14.17
N THR A 84 25.90 1.49 14.97
CA THR A 84 25.40 2.72 15.58
C THR A 84 25.83 3.86 14.68
N MET A 85 24.95 4.27 13.77
CA MET A 85 25.00 5.60 13.18
C MET A 85 24.70 6.64 14.27
N GLU A 86 25.68 6.98 15.10
CA GLU A 86 25.76 8.28 15.78
C GLU A 86 27.07 8.97 15.37
N PRO A 87 27.05 10.31 15.13
CA PRO A 87 28.12 10.99 14.41
C PRO A 87 29.24 11.39 15.38
N GLU A 88 30.30 10.59 15.47
CA GLU A 88 31.52 11.02 16.14
C GLU A 88 32.55 11.56 15.14
N GLU A 89 32.68 12.88 15.19
CA GLU A 89 33.75 13.69 14.63
C GLU A 89 35.11 13.20 15.19
N ASN A 90 36.02 12.82 14.29
CA ASN A 90 37.47 12.60 14.52
C ASN A 90 37.95 11.18 14.93
N VAL A 91 38.26 10.32 13.94
CA VAL A 91 39.36 9.33 14.02
C VAL A 91 40.03 9.15 12.64
N VAL A 92 41.22 9.72 12.48
CA VAL A 92 42.13 9.45 11.35
C VAL A 92 43.20 8.44 11.83
N GLN A 93 43.27 7.32 11.11
CA GLN A 93 44.40 6.37 10.96
C GLN A 93 44.87 5.67 12.25
N GLU A 94 44.99 4.35 12.30
CA GLU A 94 46.00 3.58 11.58
C GLU A 94 45.70 2.07 11.75
N ASN A 95 46.03 1.28 10.72
CA ASN A 95 46.02 -0.19 10.70
C ASN A 95 44.74 -0.89 10.18
N VAL A 96 44.40 -0.64 8.92
CA VAL A 96 43.49 -1.48 8.13
C VAL A 96 44.28 -2.71 7.63
N LYS A 97 44.17 -3.84 8.34
CA LYS A 97 44.42 -5.14 7.72
C LYS A 97 43.24 -5.40 6.79
N SER A 98 43.50 -5.31 5.50
CA SER A 98 42.54 -5.45 4.40
C SER A 98 41.74 -6.75 4.53
N TYR A 99 40.53 -6.63 5.08
CA TYR A 99 39.47 -7.52 4.66
C TYR A 99 39.08 -7.05 3.26
N GLU A 100 39.47 -7.82 2.25
CA GLU A 100 38.82 -7.78 0.95
C GLU A 100 37.36 -8.17 1.17
N ILE A 101 36.55 -7.18 1.54
CA ILE A 101 35.15 -7.16 1.14
C ILE A 101 35.27 -7.17 -0.38
N PRO A 102 34.90 -8.25 -1.09
CA PRO A 102 34.81 -8.16 -2.54
C PRO A 102 33.96 -6.94 -2.80
N GLU A 103 34.52 -5.98 -3.53
CA GLU A 103 33.77 -4.81 -3.99
C GLU A 103 32.40 -5.34 -4.44
N PRO A 104 31.26 -4.71 -4.07
CA PRO A 104 30.07 -4.94 -4.86
C PRO A 104 30.51 -4.53 -6.24
N GLU A 105 30.80 -5.53 -7.05
CA GLU A 105 31.11 -5.37 -8.45
C GLU A 105 29.84 -4.70 -8.95
N VAL A 106 29.87 -3.37 -9.03
CA VAL A 106 28.96 -2.62 -9.87
C VAL A 106 29.43 -2.98 -11.26
N THR A 107 29.20 -4.24 -11.64
CA THR A 107 29.07 -4.63 -13.01
C THR A 107 27.90 -3.78 -13.46
N VAL A 108 28.25 -2.67 -14.10
CA VAL A 108 27.38 -1.96 -15.02
C VAL A 108 26.85 -3.08 -15.90
N ALA A 109 25.67 -3.58 -15.54
CA ALA A 109 25.16 -4.81 -16.09
C ALA A 109 25.02 -4.53 -17.58
N ASP A 110 25.87 -5.21 -18.35
CA ASP A 110 25.55 -5.54 -19.72
C ASP A 110 24.08 -5.91 -19.72
N THR A 111 23.29 -5.21 -20.53
CA THR A 111 21.83 -5.15 -20.46
C THR A 111 21.25 -6.51 -20.83
N THR A 112 21.42 -7.47 -19.92
CA THR A 112 21.09 -8.86 -20.10
C THR A 112 19.61 -8.94 -19.83
N ARG A 113 18.87 -9.22 -20.91
CA ARG A 113 17.43 -9.34 -20.80
C ARG A 113 17.09 -10.48 -19.85
N ILE A 114 16.13 -10.25 -18.99
CA ILE A 114 15.66 -11.23 -18.02
C ILE A 114 14.56 -12.05 -18.68
N ASN A 115 14.79 -13.34 -18.77
CA ASN A 115 13.81 -14.28 -19.31
C ASN A 115 12.68 -14.52 -18.31
N VAL A 116 11.47 -14.04 -18.57
CA VAL A 116 10.34 -14.14 -17.61
C VAL A 116 9.83 -15.56 -17.41
N ASN A 117 10.12 -16.48 -18.34
CA ASN A 117 9.71 -17.87 -18.26
C ASN A 117 10.65 -18.72 -17.40
N THR A 118 11.92 -18.34 -17.29
CA THR A 118 12.93 -19.10 -16.53
C THR A 118 13.43 -18.38 -15.29
N ALA A 119 13.33 -17.05 -15.24
CA ALA A 119 13.87 -16.24 -14.16
C ALA A 119 13.28 -16.64 -12.80
N ASN A 120 14.12 -16.64 -11.78
CA ASN A 120 13.70 -16.83 -10.40
C ASN A 120 13.17 -15.51 -9.82
N SER A 121 12.63 -15.55 -8.58
CA SER A 121 12.02 -14.37 -7.97
C SER A 121 13.04 -13.23 -7.74
N GLU A 122 14.28 -13.54 -7.42
CA GLU A 122 15.33 -12.55 -7.16
C GLU A 122 15.80 -11.88 -8.46
N GLU A 123 15.95 -12.66 -9.53
CA GLU A 123 16.27 -12.16 -10.86
C GLU A 123 15.16 -11.22 -11.39
N LEU A 124 13.89 -11.60 -11.21
CA LEU A 124 12.76 -10.74 -11.61
C LEU A 124 12.74 -9.41 -10.84
N GLN A 125 13.25 -9.37 -9.61
CA GLN A 125 13.31 -8.14 -8.79
C GLN A 125 14.37 -7.15 -9.27
N GLN A 126 15.29 -7.56 -10.15
CA GLN A 126 16.23 -6.65 -10.79
C GLN A 126 15.53 -5.73 -11.81
N LEU A 127 14.32 -6.06 -12.23
CA LEU A 127 13.54 -5.22 -13.15
C LEU A 127 13.02 -3.96 -12.43
N PRO A 128 13.14 -2.77 -13.05
CA PRO A 128 12.71 -1.53 -12.44
C PRO A 128 11.22 -1.54 -12.12
N GLY A 129 10.87 -1.35 -10.85
CA GLY A 129 9.49 -1.33 -10.39
C GLY A 129 8.85 -2.70 -10.20
N ILE A 130 9.63 -3.79 -10.24
CA ILE A 130 9.24 -5.15 -9.87
C ILE A 130 9.85 -5.48 -8.50
N GLY A 131 9.03 -5.46 -7.46
CA GLY A 131 9.41 -5.91 -6.12
C GLY A 131 8.98 -7.35 -5.84
N PRO A 132 9.25 -7.87 -4.62
CA PRO A 132 8.95 -9.26 -4.23
C PRO A 132 7.51 -9.69 -4.55
N ALA A 133 6.54 -8.81 -4.30
CA ALA A 133 5.13 -9.10 -4.56
C ALA A 133 4.80 -9.28 -6.05
N TYR A 134 5.45 -8.51 -6.94
CA TYR A 134 5.24 -8.63 -8.38
C TYR A 134 5.99 -9.84 -8.95
N ALA A 135 7.22 -10.06 -8.50
CA ALA A 135 8.01 -11.23 -8.87
C ALA A 135 7.27 -12.54 -8.52
N SER A 136 6.72 -12.65 -7.31
CA SER A 136 5.91 -13.80 -6.93
C SER A 136 4.69 -14.00 -7.83
N ARG A 137 3.98 -12.92 -8.19
CA ARG A 137 2.81 -13.03 -9.10
C ARG A 137 3.20 -13.44 -10.52
N ILE A 138 4.35 -13.01 -11.02
CA ILE A 138 4.87 -13.45 -12.33
C ILE A 138 5.14 -14.96 -12.31
N VAL A 139 5.76 -15.44 -11.23
CA VAL A 139 6.05 -16.87 -11.04
C VAL A 139 4.77 -17.69 -10.88
N GLU A 140 3.79 -17.18 -10.11
CA GLU A 140 2.48 -17.81 -9.93
C GLU A 140 1.71 -17.87 -11.24
N TRP A 141 1.64 -16.77 -11.98
CA TRP A 141 0.94 -16.71 -13.26
C TRP A 141 1.46 -17.76 -14.24
N ARG A 142 2.79 -17.94 -14.34
CA ARG A 142 3.36 -18.96 -15.25
C ARG A 142 3.16 -20.40 -14.79
N GLN A 143 2.95 -20.61 -13.49
CA GLN A 143 2.61 -21.93 -12.96
C GLN A 143 1.15 -22.29 -13.27
N GLU A 144 0.25 -21.32 -13.19
CA GLU A 144 -1.18 -21.52 -13.43
C GLU A 144 -1.55 -21.53 -14.92
N ASN A 145 -0.98 -20.61 -15.71
CA ASN A 145 -1.35 -20.37 -17.11
C ASN A 145 -0.33 -20.96 -18.10
N GLY A 146 0.82 -21.43 -17.60
CA GLY A 146 1.93 -21.90 -18.42
C GLY A 146 2.88 -20.76 -18.83
N LYS A 147 3.80 -21.05 -19.76
CA LYS A 147 4.80 -20.07 -20.20
C LYS A 147 4.17 -18.88 -20.91
N PHE A 148 4.71 -17.69 -20.65
CA PHE A 148 4.44 -16.48 -21.42
C PHE A 148 4.82 -16.69 -22.88
N GLN A 149 3.88 -16.44 -23.78
CA GLN A 149 4.06 -16.52 -25.24
C GLN A 149 4.36 -15.15 -25.85
N THR A 150 3.94 -14.09 -25.16
CA THR A 150 4.17 -12.70 -25.54
C THR A 150 4.51 -11.89 -24.30
N VAL A 151 5.28 -10.82 -24.45
CA VAL A 151 5.63 -9.93 -23.34
C VAL A 151 4.37 -9.21 -22.83
N GLU A 152 3.39 -8.99 -23.70
CA GLU A 152 2.10 -8.35 -23.38
C GLU A 152 1.25 -9.14 -22.37
N GLN A 153 1.45 -10.45 -22.24
CA GLN A 153 0.76 -11.27 -21.23
C GLN A 153 1.14 -10.88 -19.79
N LEU A 154 2.24 -10.15 -19.58
CA LEU A 154 2.56 -9.56 -18.27
C LEU A 154 1.47 -8.56 -17.81
N LEU A 155 0.66 -7.99 -18.72
CA LEU A 155 -0.48 -7.12 -18.36
C LEU A 155 -1.63 -7.88 -17.70
N GLU A 156 -1.70 -9.20 -17.85
CA GLU A 156 -2.71 -10.02 -17.20
C GLU A 156 -2.44 -10.16 -15.68
N ILE A 157 -1.21 -9.82 -15.26
CA ILE A 157 -0.81 -9.86 -13.86
C ILE A 157 -1.33 -8.63 -13.13
N ARG A 158 -2.12 -8.86 -12.08
CA ARG A 158 -2.69 -7.79 -11.25
C ARG A 158 -1.61 -6.82 -10.76
N GLY A 159 -1.76 -5.57 -11.18
CA GLY A 159 -0.88 -4.46 -10.81
C GLY A 159 0.26 -4.20 -11.77
N ILE A 160 0.47 -5.01 -12.82
CA ILE A 160 1.36 -4.65 -13.93
C ILE A 160 0.51 -3.94 -14.99
N GLY A 161 0.60 -2.61 -15.01
CA GLY A 161 -0.07 -1.77 -16.01
C GLY A 161 0.83 -1.42 -17.20
N PRO A 162 0.28 -0.76 -18.23
CA PRO A 162 1.01 -0.40 -19.45
C PRO A 162 2.27 0.44 -19.18
N ALA A 163 2.20 1.37 -18.23
CA ALA A 163 3.36 2.19 -17.85
C ALA A 163 4.52 1.36 -17.28
N ARG A 164 4.20 0.34 -16.47
CA ARG A 164 5.21 -0.55 -15.89
C ARG A 164 5.77 -1.49 -16.96
N LEU A 165 4.90 -2.02 -17.82
CA LEU A 165 5.33 -2.87 -18.93
C LEU A 165 6.32 -2.13 -19.83
N GLU A 166 6.02 -0.89 -20.22
CA GLU A 166 6.89 -0.09 -21.08
C GLU A 166 8.28 0.10 -20.47
N ASN A 167 8.35 0.34 -19.17
CA ASN A 167 9.61 0.50 -18.44
C ASN A 167 10.46 -0.78 -18.40
N ILE A 168 9.86 -1.96 -18.46
CA ILE A 168 10.59 -3.24 -18.40
C ILE A 168 10.70 -3.93 -19.75
N ARG A 169 9.94 -3.51 -20.77
CA ARG A 169 9.80 -4.22 -22.05
C ARG A 169 11.12 -4.48 -22.76
N HIS A 170 12.05 -3.53 -22.67
CA HIS A 170 13.36 -3.61 -23.30
C HIS A 170 14.37 -4.47 -22.49
N LEU A 171 14.02 -4.79 -21.25
CA LEU A 171 14.83 -5.55 -20.29
C LEU A 171 14.33 -6.99 -20.11
N VAL A 172 13.26 -7.39 -20.78
CA VAL A 172 12.67 -8.73 -20.65
C VAL A 172 12.71 -9.51 -21.96
N GLU A 173 12.79 -10.83 -21.83
CA GLU A 173 12.65 -11.80 -22.92
C GLU A 173 11.82 -13.01 -22.47
N LEU A 174 11.49 -13.92 -23.41
CA LEU A 174 10.62 -15.08 -23.22
C LEU A 174 11.39 -16.40 -23.22
#